data_AF-A0A6A6DXX9-F1
#
_entry.id   AF-A0A6A6DXX9-F1
#
_cell.length_a   1.000
_cell.length_b   1.000
_cell.length_c   1.000
_cell.angle_alpha   90.00
_cell.angle_beta   90.00
_cell.angle_gamma   90.00
#
_symmetry.space_group_name_H-M   'P 1'
#
loop_
_entity.id
_entity.type
_entity.pdbx_description
1 polymer ?
#
loop_
_entity_poly.entity_id
_entity_poly.type
_entity_poly.pdbx_seq_one_letter_code
_entity_poly.pdbx_strand_id
1 'polypeptide(L)' 'SFKVGNLVLLSTKNLRLHYPSKKLSPLFVGPYQIIEPVRTQAYCLLLPPSS' A
#
# COMPACT_ATOMS: atom_id res chain seq x y z
N SER A 1 -14.38 6.90 -1.41
CA SER A 1 -13.15 7.48 -0.85
C SER A 1 -12.77 6.75 0.42
N PHE A 2 -11.47 6.59 0.64
CA PHE A 2 -10.96 6.03 1.88
C PHE A 2 -10.94 7.09 2.97
N LYS A 3 -11.00 6.66 4.23
CA LYS A 3 -10.98 7.53 5.41
C LYS A 3 -9.74 7.25 6.26
N VAL A 4 -9.34 8.24 7.06
CA VAL A 4 -8.34 8.08 8.12
C VAL A 4 -8.75 6.91 9.02
N GLY A 5 -7.79 6.05 9.34
CA GLY A 5 -8.02 4.82 10.12
C GLY A 5 -8.46 3.60 9.30
N ASN A 6 -8.80 3.73 8.01
CA ASN A 6 -9.05 2.55 7.18
C ASN A 6 -7.76 1.77 6.95
N LEU A 7 -7.88 0.44 7.01
CA LEU A 7 -6.86 -0.49 6.54
C LEU A 7 -7.05 -0.73 5.05
N VAL A 8 -6.00 -0.48 4.26
CA VAL A 8 -6.03 -0.61 2.81
C VAL A 8 -4.88 -1.47 2.30
N LEU A 9 -5.11 -2.09 1.16
CA LEU A 9 -4.09 -2.80 0.41
C LEU A 9 -3.49 -1.88 -0.66
N LEU A 10 -2.17 -1.85 -0.77
CA LEU A 10 -1.45 -1.07 -1.77
C LEU A 10 -1.20 -1.93 -3.01
N SER A 11 -1.59 -1.45 -4.19
CA SER A 11 -1.31 -2.16 -5.43
C SER A 11 0.19 -2.19 -5.74
N THR A 12 0.69 -3.35 -6.14
CA THR A 12 2.10 -3.56 -6.51
C THR A 12 2.45 -3.14 -7.93
N LYS A 13 1.46 -2.72 -8.74
CA LYS A 13 1.63 -2.39 -10.16
C LYS A 13 2.77 -1.38 -10.44
N ASN A 14 2.97 -0.43 -9.52
CA ASN A 14 4.00 0.62 -9.62
C ASN A 14 5.15 0.45 -8.60
N LEU A 15 5.21 -0.70 -7.91
CA LEU A 15 6.29 -1.00 -6.97
C LEU A 15 7.32 -1.88 -7.65
N ARG A 16 8.60 -1.50 -7.55
CA ARG A 16 9.72 -2.33 -8.01
C ARG A 16 9.99 -3.41 -6.97
N LEU A 17 9.19 -4.46 -7.00
CA LEU A 17 9.34 -5.62 -6.11
C LEU A 17 10.10 -6.72 -6.84
N HIS A 18 11.14 -7.25 -6.19
CA HIS A 18 11.93 -8.34 -6.73
C HIS A 18 11.27 -9.69 -6.38
N TYR A 19 10.36 -10.14 -7.24
CA TYR A 19 9.78 -11.48 -7.16
C TYR A 19 10.38 -12.42 -8.21
N PRO A 20 10.54 -13.71 -7.90
CA PRO A 20 11.11 -14.69 -8.83
C PRO A 20 10.27 -14.90 -10.10
N SER A 21 8.95 -14.65 -10.04
CA SER A 21 8.06 -14.75 -11.20
C SER A 21 6.96 -13.69 -11.16
N LYS A 22 6.73 -13.01 -12.29
CA LYS A 22 5.67 -12.01 -12.46
C LYS A 22 4.25 -12.60 -12.35
N LYS A 23 4.07 -13.88 -12.66
CA LYS A 23 2.73 -14.52 -12.59
C LYS A 23 2.33 -14.86 -11.16
N LEU A 24 3.31 -15.04 -10.29
CA LEU A 24 3.11 -15.40 -8.88
C LEU A 24 3.41 -14.23 -7.94
N SER A 25 3.76 -13.05 -8.48
CA SER A 25 3.93 -11.85 -7.66
C SER A 25 2.56 -11.38 -7.13
N PRO A 26 2.48 -11.00 -5.85
CA PRO A 26 1.24 -10.46 -5.29
C PRO A 26 0.83 -9.18 -6.02
N LEU A 27 -0.47 -9.04 -6.29
CA LEU A 27 -1.05 -7.83 -6.89
C LEU A 27 -1.18 -6.68 -5.87
N PHE A 28 -1.17 -7.02 -4.59
CA PHE A 28 -1.36 -6.11 -3.48
C PHE A 28 -0.48 -6.48 -2.28
N VAL A 29 -0.08 -5.49 -1.50
CA VAL A 29 0.67 -5.64 -0.24
C VAL A 29 0.05 -4.80 0.87
N GLY A 30 0.34 -5.11 2.13
CA GLY A 30 -0.32 -4.52 3.29
C GLY A 30 -1.41 -5.43 3.85
N PRO A 31 -1.96 -5.10 5.02
CA PRO A 31 -2.72 -3.86 5.20
C PRO A 31 -1.89 -2.70 5.74
N TYR A 32 -2.14 -1.50 5.23
CA TYR A 32 -1.60 -0.26 5.76
C TYR A 32 -2.73 0.63 6.25
N GLN A 33 -2.52 1.31 7.38
CA GLN A 33 -3.50 2.25 7.92
C GLN A 33 -3.31 3.62 7.27
N ILE A 34 -4.41 4.25 6.85
CA ILE A 34 -4.38 5.65 6.40
C ILE A 34 -4.24 6.57 7.61
N ILE A 35 -3.20 7.41 7.58
CA ILE A 35 -2.94 8.43 8.61
C ILE A 35 -3.64 9.73 8.25
N GLU A 36 -3.49 10.19 7.00
CA GLU A 36 -4.03 11.47 6.55
C GLU A 36 -4.22 11.51 5.01
N PRO A 37 -5.20 12.27 4.51
CA PRO A 37 -5.29 12.61 3.10
C PRO A 37 -4.32 13.75 2.76
N VAL A 38 -3.48 13.55 1.75
CA VAL A 38 -2.57 14.59 1.22
C VAL A 38 -3.28 15.43 0.15
N ARG A 39 -4.05 14.77 -0.71
CA ARG A 39 -4.86 15.37 -1.79
C ARG A 39 -6.11 14.53 -2.01
N THR A 40 -6.94 14.92 -2.98
CA THR A 40 -8.17 14.20 -3.35
C THR A 40 -7.98 12.70 -3.60
N GLN A 41 -6.83 12.28 -4.14
CA GLN A 41 -6.51 10.89 -4.46
C GLN A 41 -5.15 10.41 -3.91
N ALA A 42 -4.58 11.12 -2.93
CA ALA A 42 -3.30 10.76 -2.33
C ALA A 42 -3.42 10.71 -0.81
N TYR A 43 -2.91 9.65 -0.19
CA TYR A 43 -3.03 9.38 1.23
C TYR A 43 -1.67 8.97 1.81
N CYS A 44 -1.35 9.46 3.01
CA CYS A 44 -0.21 8.98 3.79
C CYS A 44 -0.60 7.67 4.49
N LEU A 45 0.29 6.68 4.42
CA LEU A 45 0.10 5.35 4.98
C LEU A 45 1.10 5.11 6.12
N LEU A 46 0.64 4.47 7.19
CA LEU A 46 1.50 3.97 8.26
C LEU A 46 2.24 2.72 7.77
N LEU A 47 3.55 2.83 7.65
CA LEU A 47 4.41 1.70 7.32
C LEU A 47 4.74 0.89 8.57
N PRO A 48 4.90 -0.44 8.44
CA PRO A 48 5.40 -1.26 9.54
C PRO A 48 6.84 -0.85 9.89
N PRO A 49 7.27 -1.04 11.15
CA PRO A 49 8.65 -0.81 11.54
C PRO A 49 9.59 -1.72 10.72
N SER A 50 10.73 -1.17 10.30
CA SER A 50 11.82 -1.96 9.72
C SER A 50 12.51 -2.73 10.85
N SER A 51 12.17 -4.00 11.01
CA SER A 51 12.88 -4.95 11.87
C SER A 51 14.22 -5.36 11.28
#